data_AF-A0A0Q6AF76-F1
#
_entry.id   AF-A0A0Q6AF76-F1
#
_cell.length_a   1.000
_cell.length_b   1.000
_cell.length_c   1.000
_cell.angle_alpha   90.00
_cell.angle_beta   90.00
_cell.angle_gamma   90.00
#
_symmetry.space_group_name_H-M   'P 1'
#
loop_
_entity.id
_entity.type
_entity.pdbx_description
1 polymer ?
#
loop_
_entity_poly.entity_id
_entity_poly.type
_entity_poly.pdbx_seq_one_letter_code
_entity_poly.pdbx_strand_id
1 'polypeptide(L)'
;MPDATLLPPAKAKLCRLAGAVFLLSALAMPFVIVTAGVTPGASPYCGVGDGCVWKAQPGVLLAEETRIEVAASPVTQRRFEAYAARGDVRIALALIDAVDTVPFALLMLSVGLALRRLGGTARDALPQALRWLRRAAIAAITWSLAQPVYESLVETILSPGTPDGPTIIPTINLGTIGTTLLLAFAAYAAVWALEAAVRAQRDLAEFV
;
A
#
# COMPACT_ATOMS: atom_id res chain seq x y z
N MET A 1 -24.92 18.97 -28.78
CA MET A 1 -24.35 19.79 -27.67
C MET A 1 -22.99 19.18 -27.35
N PRO A 2 -21.87 19.90 -27.55
CA PRO A 2 -20.56 19.35 -27.25
C PRO A 2 -20.51 19.02 -25.76
N ASP A 3 -20.07 17.81 -25.43
CA ASP A 3 -19.94 17.31 -24.06
C ASP A 3 -19.09 18.29 -23.25
N ALA A 4 -19.75 19.20 -22.53
CA ALA A 4 -19.07 20.12 -21.64
C ALA A 4 -18.33 19.26 -20.63
N THR A 5 -17.00 19.33 -20.63
CA THR A 5 -16.18 18.73 -19.59
C THR A 5 -16.12 19.71 -18.42
N LEU A 6 -16.25 19.21 -17.19
CA LEU A 6 -16.19 20.04 -15.98
C LEU A 6 -14.83 20.77 -15.86
N LEU A 7 -13.78 20.16 -16.41
CA LEU A 7 -12.42 20.66 -16.42
C LEU A 7 -12.01 21.15 -17.83
N PRO A 8 -11.06 22.10 -17.91
CA PRO A 8 -10.35 22.39 -19.15
C PRO A 8 -9.78 21.12 -19.78
N PRO A 9 -9.76 21.00 -21.12
CA PRO A 9 -9.41 19.77 -21.81
C PRO A 9 -8.01 19.24 -21.46
N ALA A 10 -7.05 20.13 -21.21
CA ALA A 10 -5.70 19.76 -20.75
C ALA A 10 -5.71 19.09 -19.36
N LYS A 11 -6.47 19.65 -18.41
CA LYS A 11 -6.60 19.09 -17.05
C LYS A 11 -7.36 17.77 -17.07
N ALA A 12 -8.41 17.66 -17.89
CA ALA A 12 -9.14 16.40 -18.07
C ALA A 12 -8.24 15.28 -18.64
N LYS A 13 -7.36 15.58 -19.60
CA LYS A 13 -6.37 14.63 -20.11
C LYS A 13 -5.36 14.20 -19.03
N LEU A 14 -4.84 15.14 -18.25
CA LEU A 14 -3.90 14.85 -17.16
C LEU A 14 -4.54 13.95 -16.10
N CYS A 15 -5.78 14.23 -15.68
CA CYS A 15 -6.52 13.38 -14.73
C CYS A 15 -6.73 11.96 -15.27
N ARG A 16 -7.02 11.79 -16.57
CA ARG A 16 -7.15 10.46 -17.17
C ARG A 16 -5.81 9.70 -17.19
N LEU A 17 -4.72 10.38 -17.52
CA LEU A 17 -3.38 9.78 -17.58
C LEU A 17 -2.88 9.38 -16.20
N ALA A 18 -2.96 10.29 -15.23
CA ALA A 18 -2.64 9.99 -13.84
C ALA A 18 -3.53 8.85 -13.31
N GLY A 19 -4.84 8.90 -13.57
CA GLY A 19 -5.76 7.83 -13.21
C GLY A 19 -5.37 6.48 -13.80
N ALA A 20 -4.94 6.45 -15.07
CA ALA A 20 -4.45 5.21 -15.70
C ALA A 20 -3.19 4.67 -15.03
N VAL A 21 -2.24 5.52 -14.66
CA VAL A 21 -1.03 5.12 -13.91
C VAL A 21 -1.41 4.45 -12.59
N PHE A 22 -2.28 5.09 -11.79
CA PHE A 22 -2.75 4.53 -10.52
C PHE A 22 -3.46 3.18 -10.69
N LEU A 23 -4.27 3.01 -11.74
CA LEU A 23 -4.95 1.75 -12.04
C LEU A 23 -3.99 0.65 -12.48
N LEU A 24 -2.98 0.98 -13.29
CA LEU A 24 -1.94 0.04 -13.70
C LEU A 24 -1.11 -0.41 -12.50
N SER A 25 -0.74 0.52 -11.62
CA SER A 25 -0.06 0.20 -10.36
C SER A 25 -0.91 -0.72 -9.48
N ALA A 26 -2.21 -0.45 -9.34
CA ALA A 26 -3.12 -1.32 -8.60
C ALA A 26 -3.21 -2.73 -9.19
N LEU A 27 -3.19 -2.85 -10.53
CA LEU A 27 -3.22 -4.13 -11.23
C LEU A 27 -1.91 -4.93 -11.07
N ALA A 28 -0.79 -4.25 -10.82
CA ALA A 28 0.49 -4.90 -10.53
C ALA A 28 0.58 -5.46 -9.10
N MET A 29 -0.21 -4.96 -8.15
CA MET A 29 -0.13 -5.36 -6.73
C MET A 29 -0.38 -6.86 -6.48
N PRO A 30 -1.35 -7.55 -7.13
CA PRO A 30 -1.51 -8.99 -6.98
C PRO A 30 -0.24 -9.79 -7.36
N PHE A 31 0.52 -9.30 -8.34
CA PHE A 31 1.79 -9.92 -8.70
C PHE A 31 2.81 -9.78 -7.57
N VAL A 32 2.86 -8.63 -6.90
CA VAL A 32 3.72 -8.40 -5.72
C VAL A 32 3.42 -9.42 -4.63
N ILE A 33 2.14 -9.61 -4.27
CA ILE A 33 1.70 -10.58 -3.24
C ILE A 33 2.16 -12.00 -3.60
N VAL A 34 1.98 -12.41 -4.85
CA VAL A 34 2.42 -13.73 -5.32
C VAL A 34 3.94 -13.87 -5.22
N THR A 35 4.69 -12.85 -5.65
CA THR A 35 6.16 -12.89 -5.58
C THR A 35 6.71 -12.83 -4.16
N ALA A 36 6.05 -12.13 -3.23
CA ALA A 36 6.44 -12.06 -1.83
C ALA A 36 6.43 -13.45 -1.17
N GLY A 37 5.46 -14.30 -1.51
CA GLY A 37 5.41 -15.69 -1.05
C GLY A 37 6.47 -16.60 -1.67
N VAL A 38 6.81 -16.39 -2.95
CA VAL A 38 7.80 -17.23 -3.66
C VAL A 38 9.23 -16.86 -3.27
N THR A 39 9.51 -15.56 -3.10
CA THR A 39 10.83 -15.01 -2.79
C THR A 39 10.72 -13.92 -1.70
N PRO A 40 10.65 -14.30 -0.41
CA PRO A 40 10.52 -13.34 0.68
C PRO A 40 11.73 -12.41 0.76
N GLY A 41 11.48 -11.10 0.86
CA GLY A 41 12.54 -10.09 0.98
C GLY A 41 13.51 -10.10 -0.20
N ALA A 42 13.05 -10.44 -1.40
CA ALA A 42 13.90 -10.46 -2.59
C ALA A 42 14.56 -9.09 -2.78
N SER A 43 15.88 -9.08 -2.87
CA SER A 43 16.64 -7.85 -3.10
C SER A 43 17.80 -8.14 -4.07
N PRO A 44 18.27 -7.13 -4.82
CA PRO A 44 19.40 -7.29 -5.71
C PRO A 44 20.65 -7.59 -4.87
N TYR A 45 21.19 -8.81 -5.02
CA TYR A 45 22.46 -9.20 -4.48
C TYR A 45 23.53 -9.06 -5.56
N CYS A 46 24.44 -8.11 -5.39
CA CYS A 46 25.54 -7.88 -6.31
C CYS A 46 26.82 -8.50 -5.70
N GLY A 47 27.15 -9.70 -6.15
CA GLY A 47 28.41 -10.36 -5.80
C GLY A 47 29.59 -9.83 -6.63
N VAL A 48 30.81 -10.05 -6.15
CA VAL A 48 32.03 -9.71 -6.90
C VAL A 48 32.19 -10.72 -8.04
N GLY A 49 31.74 -10.37 -9.25
CA GLY A 49 32.10 -11.10 -10.48
C GLY A 49 30.97 -11.35 -11.48
N ASP A 50 29.74 -11.64 -11.04
CA ASP A 50 28.70 -12.21 -11.92
C ASP A 50 27.42 -11.35 -12.07
N GLY A 51 27.51 -10.06 -11.78
CA GLY A 51 26.38 -9.14 -11.87
C GLY A 51 25.38 -9.25 -10.70
N CYS A 52 24.33 -8.44 -10.74
CA CYS A 52 23.33 -8.40 -9.69
C CYS A 52 22.25 -9.45 -9.94
N VAL A 53 22.13 -10.41 -9.04
CA VAL A 53 21.08 -11.44 -9.07
C VAL A 53 20.01 -11.12 -8.03
N TRP A 54 18.75 -11.30 -8.40
CA TRP A 54 17.65 -11.21 -7.45
C TRP A 54 17.62 -12.47 -6.61
N LYS A 55 17.88 -12.33 -5.31
CA LYS A 55 17.89 -13.45 -4.36
C LYS A 55 16.94 -13.14 -3.20
N ALA A 56 16.22 -14.15 -2.72
CA ALA A 56 15.44 -14.04 -1.50
C ALA A 56 16.38 -13.72 -0.33
N GLN A 57 16.16 -12.58 0.33
CA GLN A 57 16.88 -12.15 1.52
C GLN A 57 15.87 -11.90 2.64
N PRO A 58 15.34 -12.96 3.28
CA PRO A 58 14.34 -12.83 4.34
C PRO A 58 14.87 -12.04 5.54
N GLY A 59 16.20 -11.95 5.71
CA GLY A 59 16.82 -11.14 6.77
C GLY A 59 16.54 -9.64 6.61
N VAL A 60 16.19 -9.19 5.40
CA VAL A 60 15.79 -7.80 5.13
C VAL A 60 14.42 -7.46 5.74
N LEU A 61 13.64 -8.48 6.10
CA LEU A 61 12.34 -8.32 6.74
C LEU A 61 12.43 -8.25 8.27
N LEU A 62 13.59 -8.57 8.86
CA LEU A 62 13.85 -8.43 10.29
C LEU A 62 14.19 -6.99 10.65
N ALA A 63 13.86 -6.61 11.89
CA ALA A 63 14.37 -5.41 12.54
C ALA A 63 15.90 -5.38 12.52
N GLU A 64 16.47 -4.18 12.51
CA GLU A 64 17.91 -3.98 12.34
C GLU A 64 18.75 -4.72 13.39
N GLU A 65 18.31 -4.67 14.65
CA GLU A 65 18.98 -5.32 15.79
C GLU A 65 19.02 -6.85 15.61
N THR A 66 17.87 -7.47 15.35
CA THR A 66 17.76 -8.92 15.11
C THR A 66 18.49 -9.36 13.84
N ARG A 67 18.53 -8.49 12.81
CA ARG A 67 19.30 -8.75 11.59
C ARG A 67 20.79 -8.84 11.90
N ILE A 68 21.31 -7.96 12.75
CA ILE A 68 22.72 -7.96 13.16
C ILE A 68 23.05 -9.26 13.92
N GLU A 69 22.16 -9.72 14.81
CA GLU A 69 22.35 -10.96 15.56
C GLU A 69 22.30 -12.21 14.68
N VAL A 70 21.38 -12.25 13.71
CA VAL A 70 21.30 -13.33 12.73
C VAL A 70 22.54 -13.34 11.81
N ALA A 71 23.05 -12.15 11.45
CA ALA A 71 24.25 -11.98 10.65
C ALA A 71 25.55 -12.21 11.43
N ALA A 72 25.52 -12.24 12.77
CA ALA A 72 26.70 -12.39 13.61
C ALA A 72 27.42 -13.74 13.43
N SER A 73 26.72 -14.77 12.93
CA SER A 73 27.31 -16.08 12.64
C SER A 73 26.74 -16.70 11.36
N PRO A 74 27.59 -17.28 10.48
CA PRO A 74 27.13 -17.94 9.26
C PRO A 74 26.27 -19.17 9.55
N VAL A 75 26.41 -19.79 10.72
CA VAL A 75 25.57 -20.93 11.14
C VAL A 75 24.15 -20.46 11.45
N THR A 76 24.03 -19.36 12.20
CA THR A 76 22.75 -18.73 12.54
C THR A 76 22.02 -18.25 11.30
N GLN A 77 22.74 -17.58 10.40
CA GLN A 77 22.18 -17.12 9.13
C GLN A 77 21.63 -18.27 8.29
N ARG A 78 22.38 -19.37 8.12
CA ARG A 78 21.90 -20.55 7.38
C ARG A 78 20.68 -21.19 8.02
N ARG A 79 20.63 -21.24 9.36
CA ARG A 79 19.48 -21.78 10.11
C ARG A 79 18.23 -20.93 9.87
N PHE A 80 18.38 -19.62 9.92
CA PHE A 80 17.31 -18.66 9.63
C PHE A 80 16.83 -18.77 8.18
N GLU A 81 17.74 -18.79 7.21
CA GLU A 81 17.41 -18.96 5.79
C GLU A 81 16.68 -20.29 5.52
N ALA A 82 17.10 -21.38 6.17
CA ALA A 82 16.44 -22.68 6.07
C ALA A 82 15.03 -22.68 6.69
N TYR A 83 14.82 -21.94 7.79
CA TYR A 83 13.51 -21.76 8.39
C TYR A 83 12.58 -20.92 7.49
N ALA A 84 13.05 -19.79 6.98
CA ALA A 84 12.30 -18.94 6.06
C ALA A 84 12.04 -19.60 4.69
N ALA A 85 12.81 -20.64 4.34
CA ALA A 85 12.58 -21.42 3.13
C ALA A 85 11.43 -22.44 3.24
N ARG A 86 10.89 -22.69 4.44
CA ARG A 86 9.79 -23.64 4.62
C ARG A 86 8.51 -23.12 3.95
N GLY A 87 7.76 -24.03 3.32
CA GLY A 87 6.58 -23.68 2.53
C GLY A 87 5.45 -23.06 3.36
N ASP A 88 5.25 -23.53 4.59
CA ASP A 88 4.31 -22.97 5.56
C ASP A 88 4.66 -21.52 5.94
N VAL A 89 5.93 -21.25 6.25
CA VAL A 89 6.42 -19.89 6.55
C VAL A 89 6.26 -18.97 5.34
N ARG A 90 6.56 -19.45 4.14
CA ARG A 90 6.38 -18.69 2.89
C ARG A 90 4.92 -18.35 2.60
N ILE A 91 4.00 -19.30 2.76
CA ILE A 91 2.56 -19.06 2.59
C ILE A 91 2.09 -18.05 3.62
N ALA A 92 2.52 -18.18 4.86
CA ALA A 92 2.13 -17.27 5.92
C ALA A 92 2.70 -15.86 5.70
N LEU A 93 3.96 -15.73 5.25
CA LEU A 93 4.53 -14.43 4.82
C LEU A 93 3.76 -13.82 3.65
N ALA A 94 3.32 -14.61 2.67
CA ALA A 94 2.48 -14.13 1.57
C ALA A 94 1.11 -13.63 2.05
N LEU A 95 0.50 -14.34 3.01
CA LEU A 95 -0.76 -13.94 3.63
C LEU A 95 -0.60 -12.66 4.45
N ILE A 96 0.50 -12.52 5.16
CA ILE A 96 0.83 -11.31 5.92
C ILE A 96 1.06 -10.14 4.97
N ASP A 97 1.81 -10.33 3.87
CA ASP A 97 1.98 -9.30 2.83
C ASP A 97 0.65 -8.82 2.25
N ALA A 98 -0.32 -9.72 2.07
CA ALA A 98 -1.66 -9.34 1.63
C ALA A 98 -2.39 -8.39 2.61
N VAL A 99 -2.06 -8.41 3.91
CA VAL A 99 -2.64 -7.50 4.92
C VAL A 99 -2.27 -6.05 4.63
N ASP A 100 -1.05 -5.79 4.15
CA ASP A 100 -0.59 -4.44 3.77
C ASP A 100 -0.93 -4.11 2.31
N THR A 101 -0.64 -5.04 1.41
CA THR A 101 -0.73 -4.81 -0.04
C THR A 101 -2.18 -4.66 -0.53
N VAL A 102 -3.16 -5.34 0.10
CA VAL A 102 -4.58 -5.24 -0.33
C VAL A 102 -5.19 -3.86 -0.04
N PRO A 103 -5.12 -3.30 1.18
CA PRO A 103 -5.54 -1.92 1.45
C PRO A 103 -4.85 -0.91 0.54
N PHE A 104 -3.56 -1.07 0.29
CA PHE A 104 -2.80 -0.21 -0.60
C PHE A 104 -3.27 -0.30 -2.07
N ALA A 105 -3.53 -1.51 -2.57
CA ALA A 105 -4.08 -1.71 -3.91
C ALA A 105 -5.48 -1.07 -4.05
N LEU A 106 -6.33 -1.19 -3.02
CA LEU A 106 -7.66 -0.56 -2.98
C LEU A 106 -7.57 0.97 -2.96
N LEU A 107 -6.58 1.53 -2.25
CA LEU A 107 -6.28 2.95 -2.26
C LEU A 107 -5.92 3.41 -3.69
N MET A 108 -4.95 2.75 -4.33
CA MET A 108 -4.51 3.04 -5.69
C MET A 108 -5.67 2.93 -6.70
N LEU A 109 -6.47 1.88 -6.60
CA LEU A 109 -7.66 1.67 -7.43
C LEU A 109 -8.67 2.81 -7.25
N SER A 110 -8.96 3.18 -6.01
CA SER A 110 -9.93 4.22 -5.68
C SER A 110 -9.48 5.60 -6.17
N VAL A 111 -8.20 5.94 -5.99
CA VAL A 111 -7.61 7.18 -6.52
C VAL A 111 -7.64 7.19 -8.05
N GLY A 112 -7.25 6.08 -8.68
CA GLY A 112 -7.26 5.95 -10.13
C GLY A 112 -8.65 6.12 -10.73
N LEU A 113 -9.67 5.51 -10.11
CA LEU A 113 -11.07 5.67 -10.52
C LEU A 113 -11.58 7.08 -10.28
N ALA A 114 -11.26 7.71 -9.15
CA ALA A 114 -11.62 9.10 -8.88
C ALA A 114 -11.10 10.05 -9.97
N LEU A 115 -9.81 9.94 -10.31
CA LEU A 115 -9.16 10.77 -11.34
C LEU A 115 -9.73 10.50 -12.74
N ARG A 116 -9.98 9.24 -13.09
CA ARG A 116 -10.58 8.88 -14.37
C ARG A 116 -12.01 9.42 -14.52
N ARG A 117 -12.80 9.41 -13.43
CA ARG A 117 -14.16 9.97 -13.40
C ARG A 117 -14.15 11.49 -13.48
N LEU A 118 -13.22 12.16 -12.81
CA LEU A 118 -13.07 13.62 -12.86
C LEU A 118 -12.70 14.11 -14.26
N GLY A 119 -11.92 13.35 -15.01
CA GLY A 119 -11.63 13.62 -16.42
C GLY A 119 -12.75 13.26 -17.40
N GLY A 120 -13.91 12.77 -16.94
CA GLY A 120 -15.04 12.33 -17.76
C GLY A 120 -15.99 13.45 -18.21
N THR A 121 -17.17 13.09 -18.72
CA THR A 121 -18.22 14.03 -19.15
C THR A 121 -18.94 14.65 -17.94
N ALA A 122 -19.31 15.94 -18.01
CA ALA A 122 -19.63 16.74 -16.81
C ALA A 122 -20.88 16.32 -16.03
N ARG A 123 -21.88 15.67 -16.64
CA ARG A 123 -23.20 15.51 -16.01
C ARG A 123 -23.15 14.79 -14.66
N ASP A 124 -22.19 13.87 -14.45
CA ASP A 124 -22.02 13.15 -13.16
C ASP A 124 -20.56 12.93 -12.73
N ALA A 125 -19.59 13.63 -13.35
CA ALA A 125 -18.16 13.42 -13.08
C ALA A 125 -17.78 13.69 -11.61
N LEU A 126 -18.26 14.81 -11.04
CA LEU A 126 -17.88 15.26 -9.70
C LEU A 126 -18.47 14.39 -8.57
N PRO A 127 -19.78 14.06 -8.56
CA PRO A 127 -20.35 13.18 -7.53
C PRO A 127 -19.78 11.74 -7.58
N GLN A 128 -19.40 11.26 -8.76
CA GLN A 128 -18.74 9.97 -8.90
C GLN A 128 -17.30 10.01 -8.41
N ALA A 129 -16.54 11.07 -8.73
CA ALA A 129 -15.18 11.25 -8.26
C ALA A 129 -15.11 11.35 -6.73
N LEU A 130 -16.00 12.12 -6.10
CA LEU A 130 -16.07 12.26 -4.64
C LEU A 130 -16.33 10.93 -3.93
N ARG A 131 -17.24 10.10 -4.46
CA ARG A 131 -17.49 8.74 -3.93
C ARG A 131 -16.24 7.88 -3.92
N TRP A 132 -15.43 7.93 -4.97
CA TRP A 132 -14.18 7.19 -5.04
C TRP A 132 -13.08 7.80 -4.17
N LEU A 133 -13.00 9.13 -4.04
CA LEU A 133 -12.10 9.79 -3.10
C LEU A 133 -12.41 9.43 -1.64
N ARG A 134 -13.70 9.32 -1.28
CA ARG A 134 -14.10 8.84 0.05
C ARG A 134 -13.61 7.42 0.31
N ARG A 135 -13.75 6.52 -0.67
CA ARG A 135 -13.24 5.14 -0.59
C ARG A 135 -11.70 5.13 -0.49
N ALA A 136 -11.01 5.99 -1.23
CA ALA A 136 -9.57 6.15 -1.13
C ALA A 136 -9.14 6.59 0.27
N ALA A 137 -9.81 7.59 0.87
CA ALA A 137 -9.49 8.05 2.21
C ALA A 137 -9.72 6.95 3.28
N ILE A 138 -10.81 6.18 3.17
CA ILE A 138 -11.04 5.02 4.06
C ILE A 138 -9.95 3.96 3.85
N ALA A 139 -9.60 3.66 2.60
CA ALA A 139 -8.53 2.71 2.27
C ALA A 139 -7.17 3.16 2.85
N ALA A 140 -6.87 4.46 2.79
CA ALA A 140 -5.67 5.03 3.40
C ALA A 140 -5.65 4.87 4.92
N ILE A 141 -6.77 5.14 5.60
CA ILE A 141 -6.90 4.91 7.05
C ILE A 141 -6.68 3.43 7.38
N THR A 142 -7.33 2.51 6.64
CA THR A 142 -7.15 1.08 6.87
C THR A 142 -5.72 0.63 6.61
N TRP A 143 -5.06 1.18 5.59
CA TRP A 143 -3.67 0.89 5.29
C TRP A 143 -2.71 1.39 6.37
N SER A 144 -2.90 2.62 6.88
CA SER A 144 -2.13 3.15 8.00
C SER A 144 -2.24 2.31 9.27
N LEU A 145 -3.39 1.67 9.50
CA LEU A 145 -3.58 0.75 10.63
C LEU A 145 -3.07 -0.67 10.34
N ALA A 146 -3.01 -1.07 9.07
CA ALA A 146 -2.50 -2.37 8.66
C ALA A 146 -0.97 -2.47 8.81
N GLN A 147 -0.24 -1.38 8.59
CA GLN A 147 1.23 -1.35 8.71
C GLN A 147 1.80 -1.89 10.04
N PRO A 148 1.38 -1.39 11.23
CA PRO A 148 1.91 -1.93 12.49
C PRO A 148 1.55 -3.40 12.71
N VAL A 149 0.38 -3.83 12.22
CA VAL A 149 -0.05 -5.22 12.28
C VAL A 149 0.83 -6.09 11.37
N TYR A 150 1.11 -5.61 10.16
CA TYR A 150 2.02 -6.26 9.21
C TYR A 150 3.42 -6.44 9.82
N GLU A 151 4.03 -5.35 10.30
CA GLU A 151 5.37 -5.39 10.91
C GLU A 151 5.44 -6.38 12.07
N SER A 152 4.47 -6.31 12.99
CA SER A 152 4.39 -7.21 14.15
C SER A 152 4.21 -8.68 13.74
N LEU A 153 3.40 -8.95 12.71
CA LEU A 153 3.15 -10.31 12.21
C LEU A 153 4.38 -10.89 11.50
N VAL A 154 5.07 -10.10 10.69
CA VAL A 154 6.31 -10.51 10.01
C VAL A 154 7.38 -10.87 11.03
N GLU A 155 7.53 -10.03 12.06
CA GLU A 155 8.54 -10.24 13.10
C GLU A 155 8.20 -11.48 13.95
N THR A 156 6.93 -11.65 14.33
CA THR A 156 6.47 -12.81 15.10
C THR A 156 6.61 -14.12 14.32
N ILE A 157 6.38 -14.13 13.00
CA ILE A 157 6.48 -15.38 12.22
C ILE A 157 7.92 -15.78 11.92
N LEU A 158 8.82 -14.80 11.86
CA LEU A 158 10.25 -15.00 11.63
C LEU A 158 11.03 -15.26 12.91
N SER A 159 10.53 -14.86 14.09
CA SER A 159 11.19 -15.03 15.39
C SER A 159 11.61 -16.47 15.72
N PRO A 160 10.87 -17.55 15.37
CA PRO A 160 11.33 -18.91 15.66
C PRO A 160 12.59 -19.31 14.86
N GLY A 161 12.94 -18.55 13.82
CA GLY A 161 14.16 -18.70 13.04
C GLY A 161 15.37 -17.93 13.59
N THR A 162 15.19 -17.04 14.57
CA THR A 162 16.25 -16.20 15.14
C THR A 162 16.89 -16.88 16.37
N PRO A 163 18.05 -16.40 16.87
CA PRO A 163 18.72 -16.95 18.06
C PRO A 163 17.84 -16.95 19.31
N ASP A 164 16.96 -15.96 19.43
CA ASP A 164 16.12 -15.75 20.62
C ASP A 164 14.94 -16.71 20.71
N GLY A 165 14.62 -17.40 19.62
CA GLY A 165 13.49 -18.32 19.54
C GLY A 165 12.13 -17.59 19.41
N PRO A 166 11.02 -18.32 19.59
CA PRO A 166 9.69 -17.80 19.33
C PRO A 166 9.31 -16.69 20.32
N THR A 167 9.25 -15.46 19.84
CA THR A 167 8.85 -14.27 20.59
C THR A 167 7.75 -13.51 19.84
N ILE A 168 6.84 -12.88 20.59
CA ILE A 168 5.82 -11.97 20.06
C ILE A 168 6.38 -10.56 20.21
N ILE A 169 6.67 -9.90 19.10
CA ILE A 169 7.27 -8.57 19.10
C ILE A 169 6.23 -7.58 18.54
N PRO A 170 5.65 -6.69 19.39
CA PRO A 170 4.78 -5.63 18.91
C PRO A 170 5.64 -4.46 18.40
N THR A 171 5.75 -4.32 17.08
CA THR A 171 6.41 -3.19 16.43
C THR A 171 5.39 -2.07 16.24
N ILE A 172 5.54 -0.97 16.99
CA ILE A 172 4.66 0.21 16.88
C ILE A 172 5.51 1.46 16.60
N ASN A 173 5.58 1.86 15.33
CA ASN A 173 6.20 3.14 14.95
C ASN A 173 5.15 4.26 14.89
N LEU A 174 4.94 4.96 16.01
CA LEU A 174 3.95 6.05 16.11
C LEU A 174 4.20 7.20 15.12
N GLY A 175 5.46 7.45 14.70
CA GLY A 175 5.78 8.54 13.79
C GLY A 175 5.23 8.32 12.37
N THR A 176 5.44 7.13 11.83
CA THR A 176 4.94 6.74 10.50
C THR A 176 3.42 6.60 10.50
N ILE A 177 2.85 6.00 11.56
CA ILE A 177 1.41 5.82 11.72
C ILE A 177 0.72 7.19 11.85
N GLY A 178 1.26 8.08 12.69
CA GLY A 178 0.67 9.38 12.97
C GLY A 178 0.60 10.26 11.72
N THR A 179 1.70 10.34 10.96
CA THR A 179 1.76 11.16 9.74
C THR A 179 0.81 10.67 8.64
N THR A 180 0.78 9.35 8.40
CA THR A 180 -0.11 8.76 7.39
C THR A 180 -1.58 8.87 7.78
N LEU A 181 -1.93 8.63 9.05
CA LEU A 181 -3.29 8.84 9.56
C LEU A 181 -3.72 10.30 9.47
N LEU A 182 -2.86 11.25 9.86
CA LEU A 182 -3.16 12.68 9.77
C LEU A 182 -3.47 13.10 8.33
N LEU A 183 -2.66 12.63 7.36
CA LEU A 183 -2.90 12.88 5.94
C LEU A 183 -4.20 12.23 5.45
N ALA A 184 -4.48 11.00 5.87
CA ALA A 184 -5.71 10.30 5.49
C ALA A 184 -6.96 10.99 6.05
N PHE A 185 -6.91 11.44 7.31
CA PHE A 185 -7.98 12.23 7.93
C PHE A 185 -8.13 13.60 7.29
N ALA A 186 -7.03 14.28 6.96
CA ALA A 186 -7.08 15.55 6.24
C ALA A 186 -7.73 15.40 4.87
N ALA A 187 -7.39 14.35 4.13
CA ALA A 187 -8.04 14.02 2.86
C ALA A 187 -9.53 13.71 3.04
N TYR A 188 -9.89 12.94 4.07
CA TYR A 188 -11.29 12.63 4.39
C TYR A 188 -12.09 13.90 4.72
N ALA A 189 -11.53 14.79 5.54
CA ALA A 189 -12.14 16.08 5.89
C ALA A 189 -12.31 16.98 4.65
N ALA A 190 -11.32 17.03 3.76
CA ALA A 190 -11.42 17.78 2.51
C ALA A 190 -12.54 17.25 1.60
N VAL A 191 -12.73 15.93 1.51
CA VAL A 191 -13.84 15.33 0.77
C VAL A 191 -15.19 15.74 1.38
N TRP A 192 -15.33 15.72 2.71
CA TRP A 192 -16.55 16.17 3.39
C TRP A 192 -16.85 17.65 3.13
N ALA A 193 -15.85 18.51 3.20
CA ALA A 193 -16.01 19.93 2.90
C ALA A 193 -16.47 20.15 1.45
N LEU A 194 -15.91 19.41 0.49
CA LEU A 194 -16.33 19.45 -0.92
C LEU A 194 -17.76 18.94 -1.12
N GLU A 195 -18.14 17.84 -0.46
CA GLU A 195 -19.51 17.32 -0.52
C GLU A 195 -20.52 18.33 0.05
N ALA A 196 -20.19 19.00 1.16
CA ALA A 196 -21.02 20.04 1.75
C ALA A 196 -21.18 21.26 0.83
N ALA A 197 -20.08 21.71 0.21
CA ALA A 197 -20.10 22.83 -0.74
C ALA A 197 -20.95 22.52 -1.99
N VAL A 198 -20.85 21.30 -2.53
CA VAL A 198 -21.64 20.87 -3.70
C VAL A 198 -23.13 20.79 -3.36
N ARG A 199 -23.49 20.34 -2.15
CA ARG A 199 -24.88 20.35 -1.70
C ARG A 199 -25.41 21.77 -1.57
N ALA A 200 -24.67 22.66 -0.90
CA ALA A 200 -25.06 24.07 -0.76
C ALA A 200 -25.27 24.78 -2.11
N GLN A 201 -24.43 24.48 -3.13
CA GLN A 201 -24.62 25.03 -4.48
C GLN A 201 -25.88 24.51 -5.18
N ARG A 202 -26.25 23.24 -4.95
CA ARG A 202 -27.49 22.68 -5.51
C ARG A 202 -28.71 23.29 -4.86
N ASP A 203 -28.70 23.42 -3.53
CA ASP A 203 -29.80 24.02 -2.79
C ASP A 203 -30.03 25.47 -3.26
N LEU A 204 -28.96 26.27 -3.42
CA LEU A 204 -29.03 27.62 -3.97
C LEU A 204 -29.57 27.67 -5.41
N ALA A 205 -29.25 26.68 -6.24
CA ALA A 205 -29.74 26.59 -7.62
C ALA A 205 -31.21 26.15 -7.72
N GLU A 206 -31.78 25.56 -6.67
CA GLU A 206 -33.20 25.21 -6.59
C GLU A 206 -34.07 26.42 -6.18
N PHE A 207 -33.49 27.44 -5.56
CA PHE A 207 -34.18 28.67 -5.17
C PHE A 207 -34.28 29.75 -6.26
N VAL A 208 -33.53 29.64 -7.37
CA VAL A 208 -33.48 30.61 -8.49
C VAL A 208 -34.23 30.05 -9.70
#